data_AF-A0AAD6J7C5-F1
#
_entry.id   AF-A0AAD6J7C5-F1
#
_cell.length_a   1.000
_cell.length_b   1.000
_cell.length_c   1.000
_cell.angle_alpha   90.00
_cell.angle_beta   90.00
_cell.angle_gamma   90.00
#
_symmetry.space_group_name_H-M   'P 1'
#
loop_
_entity.id
_entity.type
_entity.pdbx_description
1 polymer ?
#
loop_
_entity_poly.entity_id
_entity_poly.type
_entity_poly.pdbx_seq_one_letter_code
_entity_poly.pdbx_strand_id
1 'polypeptide(L)'
;MGAYWFLRLVLVLGILGSCVHGLGVNWGTMAIRKLSPETVVQMLKDNGILKVKLFDADQNTMTALAGSGIEVMVAIPNDQLAVMGDYNRAKDWVKRNVTRYNFNGGVTI
;
A
#
# COMPACT_ATOMS: atom_id res chain seq x y z
N MET A 1 -7.66 -44.91 17.65
CA MET A 1 -6.42 -44.11 17.87
C MET A 1 -6.10 -43.15 16.72
N GLY A 2 -6.38 -43.46 15.45
CA GLY A 2 -6.03 -42.58 14.31
C GLY A 2 -6.83 -41.28 14.17
N ALA A 3 -8.13 -41.28 14.49
CA ALA A 3 -8.99 -40.10 14.30
C ALA A 3 -8.57 -38.90 15.17
N TYR A 4 -8.24 -39.13 16.45
CA TYR A 4 -7.78 -38.07 17.36
C TYR A 4 -6.41 -37.52 16.98
N TRP A 5 -5.55 -38.37 16.40
CA TRP A 5 -4.23 -37.96 15.91
C TRP A 5 -4.35 -37.09 14.66
N PHE A 6 -5.23 -37.47 13.74
CA PHE A 6 -5.54 -36.67 12.55
C PHE A 6 -6.18 -35.33 12.93
N LEU A 7 -7.14 -35.34 13.87
CA LEU A 7 -7.77 -34.11 14.35
C LEU A 7 -6.77 -33.17 15.03
N ARG A 8 -5.84 -33.71 15.84
CA ARG A 8 -4.75 -32.95 16.45
C ARG A 8 -3.79 -32.38 15.41
N LEU A 9 -3.46 -33.16 14.38
CA LEU A 9 -2.60 -32.70 13.28
C LEU A 9 -3.24 -31.54 12.51
N VAL A 10 -4.53 -31.65 12.17
CA VAL A 10 -5.29 -30.58 11.49
C VAL A 10 -5.38 -29.32 12.36
N LEU A 11 -5.64 -29.48 13.66
CA LEU A 11 -5.70 -28.35 14.59
C LEU A 11 -4.34 -27.65 14.72
N VAL A 12 -3.25 -28.43 14.82
CA VAL A 12 -1.88 -27.91 14.91
C VAL A 12 -1.48 -27.21 13.61
N LEU A 13 -1.79 -27.77 12.44
CA LEU A 13 -1.54 -27.11 11.15
C LEU A 13 -2.37 -25.84 10.97
N GLY A 14 -3.61 -25.80 11.46
CA GLY A 14 -4.45 -24.61 11.43
C GLY A 14 -3.92 -23.48 12.33
N ILE A 15 -3.28 -23.82 13.46
CA ILE A 15 -2.65 -22.85 14.38
C ILE A 15 -1.27 -22.39 13.87
N LEU A 16 -0.52 -23.29 13.21
CA LEU A 16 0.79 -23.00 12.63
C LEU A 16 0.72 -22.25 11.29
N GLY A 17 -0.47 -22.15 10.68
CA GLY A 17 -0.75 -21.27 9.55
C GLY A 17 -0.71 -19.81 9.98
N SER A 18 0.47 -19.32 10.35
CA SER A 18 0.68 -17.92 10.72
C SER A 18 0.35 -17.03 9.52
N CYS A 19 -0.75 -16.28 9.62
CA CYS A 19 -1.03 -15.21 8.68
C CYS A 19 0.05 -14.14 8.85
N VAL A 20 0.84 -13.88 7.81
CA VAL A 20 1.79 -12.77 7.82
C VAL A 20 0.98 -11.47 7.83
N HIS A 21 0.96 -10.81 8.98
CA HIS A 21 0.35 -9.49 9.12
C HIS A 21 1.37 -8.43 8.68
N GLY A 22 0.94 -7.52 7.80
CA GLY A 22 1.78 -6.40 7.36
C GLY A 22 2.64 -6.65 6.13
N LEU A 23 2.42 -7.75 5.38
CA LEU A 23 3.04 -7.90 4.06
C LEU A 23 2.57 -6.77 3.14
N GLY A 24 3.52 -6.14 2.47
CA GLY A 24 3.28 -5.11 1.47
C GLY A 24 4.28 -5.19 0.33
N VAL A 25 4.01 -4.43 -0.73
CA VAL A 25 4.85 -4.42 -1.94
C VAL A 25 5.27 -3.00 -2.31
N ASN A 26 6.38 -2.90 -3.04
CA ASN A 26 6.79 -1.64 -3.65
C ASN A 26 6.13 -1.52 -5.03
N TRP A 27 5.42 -0.43 -5.29
CA TRP A 27 4.90 -0.12 -6.62
C TRP A 27 5.83 0.86 -7.33
N GLY A 28 6.73 0.31 -8.14
CA GLY A 28 7.59 1.09 -9.03
C GLY A 28 6.87 1.48 -10.32
N THR A 29 7.03 2.73 -10.75
CA THR A 29 6.40 3.25 -11.99
C THR A 29 7.39 3.40 -13.15
N MET A 30 8.67 3.07 -12.97
CA MET A 30 9.70 3.11 -14.02
C MET A 30 9.63 1.85 -14.90
N ALA A 31 8.72 1.83 -15.86
CA ALA A 31 8.53 0.72 -16.79
C ALA A 31 8.21 1.19 -18.21
N ILE A 32 8.63 0.41 -19.22
CA ILE A 32 8.36 0.69 -20.64
C ILE A 32 6.87 0.49 -20.97
N ARG A 33 6.23 -0.51 -20.37
CA ARG A 33 4.80 -0.81 -20.53
C ARG A 33 4.14 -0.77 -19.15
N LYS A 34 3.54 0.36 -18.83
CA LYS A 34 2.82 0.55 -17.56
C LYS A 34 1.38 0.05 -17.71
N LEU A 35 0.89 -0.68 -16.72
CA LEU A 35 -0.54 -0.92 -16.55
C LEU A 35 -1.21 0.36 -16.04
N SER A 36 -2.51 0.52 -16.27
CA SER A 36 -3.24 1.64 -15.67
C SER A 36 -3.25 1.50 -14.14
N PRO A 37 -3.23 2.60 -13.36
CA PRO A 37 -3.26 2.54 -11.91
C PRO A 37 -4.43 1.71 -11.35
N GLU A 38 -5.61 1.81 -11.96
CA GLU A 38 -6.80 1.05 -11.56
C GLU A 38 -6.58 -0.45 -11.75
N THR A 39 -5.93 -0.85 -12.84
CA THR A 39 -5.58 -2.26 -13.11
C THR A 39 -4.60 -2.78 -12.05
N VAL A 40 -3.62 -1.97 -11.66
CA VAL A 40 -2.65 -2.36 -10.61
C VAL A 40 -3.35 -2.47 -9.25
N VAL A 41 -4.22 -1.51 -8.88
CA VAL A 41 -4.98 -1.57 -7.63
C VAL A 41 -5.88 -2.80 -7.59
N GLN A 42 -6.55 -3.12 -8.69
CA GLN A 42 -7.37 -4.34 -8.78
C GLN A 42 -6.50 -5.60 -8.62
N MET A 43 -5.36 -5.66 -9.31
CA MET A 43 -4.40 -6.76 -9.16
C MET A 43 -3.91 -6.92 -7.71
N LEU A 44 -3.62 -5.82 -7.00
CA LEU A 44 -3.22 -5.87 -5.59
C LEU A 44 -4.33 -6.46 -4.72
N LYS A 45 -5.58 -6.03 -4.93
CA LYS A 45 -6.76 -6.58 -4.24
C LYS A 45 -6.96 -8.07 -4.52
N ASP A 46 -6.88 -8.47 -5.78
CA ASP A 46 -7.06 -9.86 -6.22
C ASP A 46 -6.02 -10.80 -5.60
N ASN A 47 -4.84 -10.27 -5.26
CA ASN A 47 -3.74 -11.01 -4.62
C ASN A 47 -3.69 -10.83 -3.09
N GLY A 48 -4.71 -10.21 -2.47
CA GLY A 48 -4.75 -10.00 -1.02
C GLY A 48 -3.65 -9.08 -0.48
N ILE A 49 -3.06 -8.23 -1.32
CA ILE A 49 -2.05 -7.26 -0.91
C ILE A 49 -2.73 -6.02 -0.36
N LEU A 50 -2.53 -5.76 0.94
CA LEU A 50 -3.21 -4.69 1.67
C LEU A 50 -2.33 -3.47 1.96
N LYS A 51 -1.04 -3.53 1.62
CA LYS A 51 -0.08 -2.44 1.84
C LYS A 51 0.81 -2.21 0.64
N VAL A 52 1.04 -0.94 0.29
CA VAL A 52 1.91 -0.55 -0.82
C VAL A 52 2.83 0.61 -0.42
N LYS A 53 4.06 0.59 -0.93
CA LYS A 53 4.96 1.74 -0.89
C LYS A 53 5.08 2.36 -2.28
N LEU A 54 4.84 3.66 -2.36
CA LEU A 54 5.09 4.51 -3.51
C LEU A 54 6.39 5.28 -3.33
N PHE A 55 7.07 5.59 -4.44
CA PHE A 55 8.33 6.35 -4.43
C PHE A 55 8.13 7.84 -4.71
N ASP A 56 6.91 8.23 -5.05
CA ASP A 56 6.44 9.59 -5.25
C ASP A 56 4.96 9.70 -4.82
N ALA A 57 4.37 10.87 -5.02
CA ALA A 57 2.95 11.13 -4.78
C ALA A 57 2.21 11.39 -6.10
N ASP A 58 2.42 10.55 -7.13
CA ASP A 58 1.73 10.67 -8.40
C ASP A 58 0.20 10.71 -8.23
N GLN A 59 -0.43 11.74 -8.79
CA GLN A 59 -1.84 11.99 -8.58
C GLN A 59 -2.74 10.88 -9.16
N ASN A 60 -2.37 10.27 -10.29
CA ASN A 60 -3.18 9.21 -10.90
C ASN A 60 -3.16 7.95 -10.02
N THR A 61 -1.97 7.59 -9.54
CA THR A 61 -1.75 6.47 -8.62
C THR A 61 -2.52 6.65 -7.32
N MET A 62 -2.38 7.82 -6.69
CA MET A 62 -3.09 8.15 -5.45
C MET A 62 -4.61 8.19 -5.64
N THR A 63 -5.09 8.68 -6.80
CA THR A 63 -6.54 8.70 -7.09
C THR A 63 -7.10 7.29 -7.26
N ALA A 64 -6.37 6.39 -7.93
CA ALA A 64 -6.80 4.99 -8.07
C ALA A 64 -6.79 4.22 -6.72
N LEU A 65 -5.91 4.61 -5.79
CA LEU A 65 -5.85 4.03 -4.44
C LEU A 65 -6.96 4.56 -3.52
N ALA A 66 -7.60 5.69 -3.84
CA ALA A 66 -8.68 6.24 -3.03
C ALA A 66 -9.86 5.26 -2.97
N GLY A 67 -10.37 5.01 -1.76
CA GLY A 67 -11.46 4.06 -1.52
C GLY A 67 -11.08 2.60 -1.72
N SER A 68 -9.79 2.30 -1.96
CA SER A 68 -9.34 0.92 -2.16
C SER A 68 -9.25 0.12 -0.85
N GLY A 69 -8.99 0.81 0.27
CA GLY A 69 -8.68 0.19 1.57
C GLY A 69 -7.24 -0.30 1.71
N ILE A 70 -6.40 -0.13 0.68
CA ILE A 70 -4.95 -0.44 0.73
C ILE A 70 -4.24 0.68 1.51
N GLU A 71 -3.40 0.30 2.48
CA GLU A 71 -2.53 1.23 3.21
C GLU A 71 -1.34 1.64 2.33
N VAL A 72 -1.02 2.94 2.30
CA VAL A 72 -0.09 3.54 1.35
C VAL A 72 1.02 4.29 2.07
N MET A 73 2.24 3.77 2.00
CA MET A 73 3.43 4.54 2.36
C MET A 73 3.84 5.42 1.17
N VAL A 74 3.72 6.74 1.31
CA VAL A 74 4.13 7.72 0.28
C VAL A 74 5.53 8.26 0.59
N ALA A 75 6.45 8.19 -0.37
CA ALA A 75 7.78 8.75 -0.23
C ALA A 75 7.89 10.16 -0.85
N ILE A 76 8.80 10.97 -0.32
CA ILE A 76 9.26 12.21 -0.95
C ILE A 76 10.41 11.83 -1.90
N PRO A 77 10.35 12.20 -3.20
CA PRO A 77 11.45 11.97 -4.13
C PRO A 77 12.75 12.63 -3.67
N ASN A 78 13.89 11.97 -3.92
CA ASN A 78 15.20 12.41 -3.43
C ASN A 78 15.61 13.82 -3.93
N ASP A 79 15.23 14.17 -5.15
CA ASP A 79 15.45 15.49 -5.76
C ASP A 79 14.66 16.61 -5.08
N GLN A 80 13.63 16.28 -4.30
CA GLN A 80 12.84 17.23 -3.52
C GLN A 80 13.34 17.38 -2.08
N LEU A 81 14.20 16.49 -1.57
CA LEU A 81 14.58 16.50 -0.16
C LEU A 81 15.25 17.81 0.28
N ALA A 82 16.11 18.40 -0.56
CA ALA A 82 16.81 19.64 -0.24
C ALA A 82 15.85 20.81 0.04
N VAL A 83 14.72 20.88 -0.67
CA VAL A 83 13.73 21.97 -0.47
C VAL A 83 12.77 21.69 0.69
N MET A 84 12.70 20.46 1.21
CA MET A 84 11.86 20.11 2.36
C MET A 84 12.43 20.58 3.70
N GLY A 85 13.66 21.10 3.71
CA GLY A 85 14.18 21.84 4.87
C GLY A 85 13.43 23.15 5.13
N ASP A 86 12.76 23.71 4.12
CA ASP A 86 11.88 24.87 4.29
C ASP A 86 10.49 24.44 4.76
N TYR A 87 10.04 25.01 5.88
CA TYR A 87 8.77 24.66 6.50
C TYR A 87 7.57 24.89 5.57
N ASN A 88 7.54 26.00 4.83
CA ASN A 88 6.40 26.32 3.97
C ASN A 88 6.35 25.36 2.78
N ARG A 89 7.50 25.03 2.19
CA ARG A 89 7.62 24.00 1.14
C ARG A 89 7.14 22.64 1.62
N ALA A 90 7.58 22.20 2.81
CA ALA A 90 7.16 20.92 3.39
C ALA A 90 5.65 20.91 3.71
N LYS A 91 5.13 21.99 4.30
CA LYS A 91 3.69 22.16 4.58
C LYS A 91 2.85 22.10 3.31
N ASP A 92 3.28 22.79 2.25
CA ASP A 92 2.58 22.77 0.97
C ASP A 92 2.65 21.41 0.28
N TRP A 93 3.76 20.68 0.45
CA TRP A 93 3.89 19.30 -0.03
C TRP A 93 2.89 18.40 0.69
N VAL A 94 2.83 18.44 2.02
CA VAL A 94 1.86 17.64 2.82
C VAL A 94 0.43 17.98 2.42
N LYS A 95 0.09 19.27 2.30
CA LYS A 95 -1.25 19.69 1.89
C LYS A 95 -1.64 19.11 0.52
N ARG A 96 -0.72 19.17 -0.46
CA ARG A 96 -0.98 18.76 -1.85
C ARG A 96 -0.86 17.26 -2.10
N ASN A 97 -0.16 16.51 -1.27
CA ASN A 97 0.14 15.09 -1.56
C ASN A 97 -0.43 14.14 -0.51
N VAL A 98 -0.74 14.62 0.68
CA VAL A 98 -1.28 13.81 1.78
C VAL A 98 -2.67 14.31 2.18
N THR A 99 -2.78 15.55 2.65
CA THR A 99 -4.04 16.08 3.22
C THR A 99 -5.19 16.08 2.22
N ARG A 100 -4.94 16.32 0.93
CA ARG A 100 -5.99 16.29 -0.11
C ARG A 100 -6.71 14.93 -0.23
N TYR A 101 -6.09 13.85 0.24
CA TYR A 101 -6.64 12.50 0.21
C TYR A 101 -7.25 12.09 1.55
N ASN A 102 -7.25 12.97 2.56
CA ASN A 102 -7.86 12.72 3.85
C ASN A 102 -9.35 13.12 3.83
N PHE A 103 -10.18 12.26 3.25
CA PHE A 103 -11.64 12.39 3.22
C PHE A 103 -12.29 11.00 3.26
N ASN A 104 -13.60 10.92 3.48
CA ASN A 104 -14.30 9.63 3.48
C ASN A 104 -14.25 8.97 2.09
N GLY A 105 -13.63 7.80 1.99
CA GLY A 105 -13.32 7.16 0.70
C GLY A 105 -12.02 7.67 0.05
N GLY A 106 -11.17 8.36 0.80
CA GLY A 106 -9.83 8.79 0.38
C GLY A 106 -8.80 7.66 0.44
N VAL A 107 -7.51 8.04 0.48
CA VAL A 107 -6.40 7.09 0.56
C VAL A 107 -6.02 6.86 2.03
N THR A 108 -5.78 5.62 2.41
CA THR A 108 -5.26 5.25 3.73
C THR A 108 -3.74 5.44 3.74
N ILE A 109 -3.27 6.66 4.03
CA ILE A 109 -1.83 7.03 4.06
C ILE A 109 -1.27 6.84 5.47
#